data_AF-A0A285D7T5-F1
#
_entry.id   AF-A0A285D7T5-F1
#
_cell.length_a   1.000
_cell.length_b   1.000
_cell.length_c   1.000
_cell.angle_alpha   90.00
_cell.angle_beta   90.00
_cell.angle_gamma   90.00
#
_symmetry.space_group_name_H-M   'P 1'
#
loop_
_entity.id
_entity.type
_entity.pdbx_description
1 polymer ?
#
loop_
_entity_poly.entity_id
_entity_poly.type
_entity_poly.pdbx_seq_one_letter_code
_entity_poly.pdbx_strand_id
1 'polypeptide(L)' 'MRQKGDKFRPIVTILKTKKDIPTVIKVSGEIYVLRHKDQKGG' A
#
# COMPACT_ATOMS: atom_id res chain seq x y z
N MET A 1 17.09 5.85 -11.83
CA MET A 1 15.63 6.02 -11.94
C MET A 1 15.00 4.64 -11.84
N ARG A 2 13.97 4.44 -11.01
CA ARG A 2 13.31 3.13 -10.87
C ARG A 2 12.40 2.89 -12.07
N GLN A 3 12.47 1.72 -12.67
CA GLN A 3 11.67 1.33 -13.84
C GLN A 3 10.49 0.46 -13.41
N LYS A 4 9.44 0.45 -14.24
CA LYS A 4 8.31 -0.46 -14.05
C LYS A 4 8.82 -1.91 -14.13
N GLY A 5 8.66 -2.66 -13.04
CA GLY A 5 9.14 -4.05 -12.92
C GLY A 5 10.32 -4.23 -11.96
N ASP A 6 11.00 -3.14 -11.58
CA ASP A 6 12.06 -3.20 -10.57
C ASP A 6 11.48 -3.64 -9.21
N LYS A 7 12.12 -4.63 -8.59
CA LYS A 7 11.75 -5.08 -7.25
C LYS A 7 12.44 -4.19 -6.23
N PHE A 8 11.64 -3.53 -5.40
CA PHE A 8 12.13 -2.73 -4.28
C PHE A 8 11.56 -3.30 -2.97
N ARG A 9 12.38 -3.36 -1.91
CA ARG A 9 11.95 -3.76 -0.56
C ARG A 9 11.94 -2.54 0.37
N PRO A 10 10.89 -1.71 0.32
CA PRO A 10 10.76 -0.61 1.26
C PRO A 10 10.46 -1.10 2.68
N ILE A 11 10.91 -0.34 3.68
CA ILE A 11 10.26 -0.35 4.99
C ILE A 11 8.91 0.35 4.82
N VAL A 12 7.82 -0.35 5.13
CA VAL A 12 6.45 0.14 4.96
C VAL A 12 5.82 0.34 6.33
N THR A 13 5.22 1.51 6.55
CA THR A 13 4.39 1.75 7.74
C THR A 13 2.93 1.59 7.37
N ILE A 14 2.20 0.74 8.10
CA ILE A 14 0.75 0.61 7.95
C ILE A 14 0.10 1.79 8.69
N LEU A 15 -0.66 2.62 7.98
CA LEU A 15 -1.36 3.77 8.56
C LEU A 15 -2.83 3.46 8.86
N LYS A 16 -3.47 2.57 8.09
CA LYS A 16 -4.87 2.20 8.28
C LYS A 16 -5.13 0.75 7.89
N THR A 17 -5.89 0.06 8.73
CA THR A 17 -6.42 -1.29 8.45
C THR A 17 -7.95 -1.27 8.35
N LYS A 18 -8.51 -2.22 7.61
CA LYS A 18 -9.95 -2.51 7.59
C LYS A 18 -10.10 -4.04 7.57
N LYS A 19 -10.77 -4.61 8.58
CA LYS A 19 -10.87 -6.07 8.75
C LYS A 19 -9.48 -6.73 8.70
N ASP A 20 -8.52 -6.15 9.43
CA ASP A 20 -7.12 -6.59 9.49
C ASP A 20 -6.33 -6.52 8.18
N ILE A 21 -6.92 -6.01 7.10
CA ILE A 21 -6.26 -5.78 5.81
C ILE A 21 -5.73 -4.34 5.77
N PRO A 22 -4.42 -4.11 5.52
CA PRO A 22 -3.88 -2.77 5.29
C PRO A 22 -4.55 -2.10 4.07
N THR A 23 -5.02 -0.86 4.27
CA THR A 23 -5.68 -0.06 3.22
C THR A 23 -4.96 1.24 2.92
N VAL A 24 -4.13 1.73 3.84
CA VAL A 24 -3.26 2.90 3.64
C VAL A 24 -1.88 2.60 4.20
N ILE A 25 -0.85 2.89 3.41
CA ILE A 25 0.55 2.70 3.79
C ILE A 25 1.38 3.96 3.54
N LYS A 26 2.48 4.09 4.27
CA LYS A 26 3.51 5.10 4.03
C LYS A 26 4.80 4.43 3.55
N VAL A 27 5.36 4.93 2.45
CA VAL A 27 6.63 4.47 1.88
C VAL A 27 7.50 5.68 1.60
N SER A 28 8.67 5.76 2.23
CA SER A 28 9.64 6.85 2.00
C SER A 28 9.07 8.27 2.18
N GLY A 29 8.09 8.46 3.08
CA GLY A 29 7.45 9.76 3.28
C GLY A 29 6.09 9.89 2.59
N GLU A 30 5.88 9.14 1.51
CA GLU A 30 4.69 9.23 0.65
C GLU A 30 3.58 8.29 1.11
N ILE A 31 2.33 8.74 0.97
CA ILE A 31 1.13 7.99 1.39
C ILE A 31 0.47 7.35 0.16
N TYR A 32 0.15 6.07 0.28
CA TYR A 32 -0.51 5.29 -0.77
C TYR A 32 -1.76 4.61 -0.25
N VAL A 33 -2.80 4.58 -1.08
CA VAL A 33 -4.02 3.81 -0.85
C VAL A 33 -3.90 2.46 -1.55
N LEU A 34 -4.02 1.38 -0.79
CA LEU A 34 -3.99 0.03 -1.32
C LEU A 34 -5.37 -0.36 -1.85
N ARG A 35 -5.40 -0.78 -3.12
CA ARG A 35 -6.58 -1.40 -3.71
C ARG A 35 -6.55 -2.89 -3.43
N HIS A 36 -7.39 -3.34 -2.50
CA HIS A 36 -7.56 -4.78 -2.27
C HIS A 36 -8.71 -5.31 -3.14
N LYS A 37 -8.58 -6.54 -3.67
CA LYS A 37 -9.64 -7.19 -4.46
C LYS A 37 -10.98 -7.29 -3.71
N ASP A 38 -10.92 -7.37 -2.38
CA ASP A 38 -12.09 -7.40 -1.50
C ASP A 38 -12.62 -6.00 -1.13
N GLN A 39 -12.03 -4.92 -1.65
CA GLN A 39 -12.72 -3.63 -1.76
C GLN A 39 -13.75 -3.71 -2.90
N LYS A 40 -14.69 -4.65 -2.81
CA LYS A 40 -15.96 -4.55 -3.53
C LYS A 40 -16.73 -3.42 -2.86
N GLY A 41 -16.80 -2.28 -3.53
CA GLY A 41 -17.85 -1.31 -3.28
C GLY A 41 -19.19 -1.93 -3.69
N GLY A 42 -20.18 -1.78 -2.82
CA GLY A 42 -21.55 -1.52 -3.29
C GLY A 42 -21.67 -0.09 -3.79
#